data_AF-A0A9X4AY47-F1
#
_entry.id   AF-A0A9X4AY47-F1
#
_cell.length_a   1.000
_cell.length_b   1.000
_cell.length_c   1.000
_cell.angle_alpha   90.00
_cell.angle_beta   90.00
_cell.angle_gamma   90.00
#
_symmetry.space_group_name_H-M   'P 1'
#
loop_
_entity.id
_entity.type
_entity.pdbx_description
1 polymer ?
#
loop_
_entity_poly.entity_id
_entity_poly.type
_entity_poly.pdbx_seq_one_letter_code
_entity_poly.pdbx_strand_id
1 'polypeptide(L)'
;MTSKNASRRPPCAKRKSKRTRAVAALALGALGGLFLLRRGEIAAHTPHATVAIQGHETNPVIDREVAPTAPRLSLEAPAETATQDEEPATPSSDEWDDNPLGDLLRNIVDKDKNVGTFLYYYEHVLLDRESRKQYEKLLSDQTMYAEVKQGLLHPGETRETLQGNMTRMVKIDYLREALVWGENPSHEALLDTIEQILLADNFTEEMGTDMRLSIATNKMELYALLFDHAPERAAGVVQAAKGTRLEALIDFIANSIAQRRKNELSLATEVRP
;
A
#
# COMPACT_ATOMS: atom_id res chain seq x y z
N MET A 1 -47.92 19.36 -68.80
CA MET A 1 -46.51 19.77 -68.61
C MET A 1 -45.83 18.67 -67.80
N THR A 2 -45.14 17.75 -68.49
CA THR A 2 -43.67 17.52 -68.39
C THR A 2 -43.23 17.00 -67.01
N SER A 3 -42.53 15.89 -66.82
CA SER A 3 -41.82 14.99 -67.73
C SER A 3 -41.53 13.69 -66.99
N LYS A 4 -41.47 12.59 -67.76
CA LYS A 4 -40.86 11.30 -67.42
C LYS A 4 -39.41 11.49 -66.96
N ASN A 5 -38.94 10.69 -65.99
CA ASN A 5 -38.01 9.60 -66.32
C ASN A 5 -37.68 8.71 -65.12
N ALA A 6 -37.83 7.41 -65.35
CA ALA A 6 -37.35 6.34 -64.53
C ALA A 6 -35.83 6.15 -64.71
N SER A 7 -35.12 5.79 -63.64
CA SER A 7 -33.91 4.99 -63.77
C SER A 7 -33.75 4.10 -62.54
N ARG A 8 -34.05 2.83 -62.75
CA ARG A 8 -33.78 1.72 -61.83
C ARG A 8 -32.28 1.41 -61.89
N ARG A 9 -31.61 1.33 -60.74
CA ARG A 9 -30.38 0.54 -60.58
C ARG A 9 -30.57 -0.46 -59.42
N PRO A 10 -30.21 -1.75 -59.60
CA PRO A 10 -30.35 -2.79 -58.58
C PRO A 10 -29.30 -2.70 -57.45
N PRO A 11 -29.54 -3.41 -56.33
CA PRO A 11 -28.79 -3.27 -55.08
C PRO A 11 -27.36 -3.82 -55.19
N CYS A 12 -26.39 -3.05 -54.66
CA CYS A 12 -25.02 -3.49 -54.50
C CYS A 12 -24.91 -4.43 -53.29
N ALA A 13 -24.89 -5.73 -53.57
CA ALA A 13 -24.64 -6.78 -52.60
C ALA A 13 -23.22 -6.67 -52.04
N LYS A 14 -23.07 -6.18 -50.80
CA LYS A 14 -21.79 -6.25 -50.08
C LYS A 14 -21.58 -7.67 -49.55
N ARG A 15 -20.65 -8.33 -50.23
CA ARG A 15 -20.09 -9.67 -50.03
C ARG A 15 -19.62 -9.86 -48.57
N LYS A 16 -20.21 -10.84 -47.87
CA LYS A 16 -19.72 -11.33 -46.57
C LYS A 16 -18.35 -11.99 -46.78
N SER A 17 -17.29 -11.35 -46.29
CA SER A 17 -15.94 -11.91 -46.23
C SER A 17 -15.76 -12.65 -44.90
N LYS A 18 -15.97 -13.97 -44.91
CA LYS A 18 -15.44 -14.88 -43.88
C LYS A 18 -13.97 -15.13 -44.18
N ARG A 19 -13.08 -14.53 -43.40
CA ARG A 19 -11.70 -15.03 -43.20
C ARG A 19 -11.33 -14.91 -41.73
N THR A 20 -11.53 -16.02 -41.05
CA THR A 20 -10.77 -16.50 -39.89
C THR A 20 -9.28 -16.26 -40.09
N ARG A 21 -8.62 -15.55 -39.17
CA ARG A 21 -7.28 -15.87 -38.68
C ARG A 21 -7.15 -15.35 -37.25
N ALA A 22 -6.99 -16.30 -36.33
CA ALA A 22 -6.53 -16.08 -34.98
C ALA A 22 -5.12 -15.47 -35.00
N VAL A 23 -4.92 -14.42 -34.22
CA VAL A 23 -3.64 -14.13 -33.56
C VAL A 23 -4.00 -13.69 -32.16
N ALA A 24 -3.86 -14.65 -31.24
CA ALA A 24 -3.87 -14.42 -29.81
C ALA A 24 -2.43 -14.16 -29.34
N ALA A 25 -2.36 -13.41 -28.24
CA ALA A 25 -1.31 -13.42 -27.22
C ALA A 25 -0.01 -12.64 -27.48
N LEU A 26 0.49 -12.10 -26.35
CA LEU A 26 1.80 -11.47 -26.07
C LEU A 26 1.95 -9.97 -26.36
N ALA A 27 1.36 -9.12 -25.48
CA ALA A 27 1.92 -7.78 -25.21
C ALA A 27 1.44 -7.08 -23.92
N LEU A 28 0.84 -7.77 -22.93
CA LEU A 28 0.32 -7.12 -21.70
C LEU A 28 0.72 -7.87 -20.42
N GLY A 29 1.95 -8.37 -20.37
CA GLY A 29 2.48 -9.15 -19.24
C GLY A 29 3.84 -8.68 -18.72
N ALA A 30 4.17 -7.39 -18.83
CA ALA A 30 5.52 -6.90 -18.51
C ALA A 30 5.59 -5.61 -17.66
N LEU A 31 4.50 -5.15 -17.03
CA LEU A 31 4.51 -3.94 -16.19
C LEU A 31 4.24 -4.17 -14.69
N GLY A 32 3.98 -5.41 -14.25
CA GLY A 32 3.80 -5.74 -12.82
C GLY A 32 5.01 -6.40 -12.14
N GLY A 33 6.15 -6.53 -12.84
CA GLY A 33 7.23 -7.44 -12.43
C GLY A 33 8.45 -6.79 -11.76
N LEU A 34 8.53 -5.47 -11.62
CA LEU A 34 9.79 -4.80 -11.24
C LEU A 34 9.88 -4.28 -9.80
N PHE A 35 8.98 -4.67 -8.89
CA PHE A 35 8.99 -4.17 -7.50
C PHE A 35 9.34 -5.22 -6.43
N LEU A 36 9.91 -6.38 -6.81
CA LEU A 36 10.19 -7.50 -5.90
C LEU A 36 11.66 -7.67 -5.48
N LEU A 37 12.51 -6.63 -5.53
CA LEU A 37 13.93 -6.76 -5.15
C LEU A 37 14.42 -5.83 -4.03
N ARG A 38 13.54 -5.24 -3.22
CA ARG A 38 13.98 -4.42 -2.07
C ARG A 38 13.21 -4.74 -0.79
N ARG A 39 13.41 -5.95 -0.24
CA ARG A 39 13.03 -6.25 1.14
C ARG A 39 14.02 -7.22 1.79
N GLY A 40 15.07 -6.65 2.36
CA GLY A 40 16.02 -7.23 3.32
C GLY A 40 16.76 -6.05 3.93
N GLU A 41 16.79 -5.81 5.24
CA GLU A 41 16.98 -6.73 6.36
C GLU A 41 16.03 -6.37 7.52
N ILE A 42 15.28 -7.34 8.05
CA ILE A 42 14.76 -7.25 9.41
C ILE A 42 15.78 -7.98 10.27
N ALA A 43 16.52 -7.22 11.08
CA ALA A 43 17.45 -7.74 12.06
C ALA A 43 16.70 -8.69 13.01
N ALA A 44 17.11 -9.96 13.02
CA ALA A 44 16.64 -10.94 13.98
C ALA A 44 17.15 -10.55 15.38
N HIS A 45 16.32 -9.93 16.21
CA HIS A 45 16.59 -9.80 17.63
C HIS A 45 16.55 -11.17 18.29
N THR A 46 17.73 -11.63 18.70
CA THR A 46 17.94 -12.82 19.52
C THR A 46 17.55 -12.48 20.96
N PRO A 47 16.63 -13.20 21.62
CA PRO A 47 16.39 -12.98 23.04
C PRO A 47 17.55 -13.55 23.86
N HIS A 48 18.24 -12.66 24.58
CA HIS A 48 19.28 -13.06 25.54
C HIS A 48 18.68 -13.78 26.75
N ALA A 49 19.40 -14.82 27.15
CA ALA A 49 19.10 -15.77 28.19
C ALA A 49 18.86 -15.16 29.58
N THR A 50 17.90 -15.76 30.28
CA THR A 50 17.63 -15.63 31.71
C THR A 50 18.84 -16.10 32.52
N VAL A 51 19.44 -15.20 33.32
CA VAL A 51 20.37 -15.57 34.40
C VAL A 51 19.63 -15.40 35.73
N ALA A 52 19.38 -16.53 36.38
CA ALA A 52 18.98 -16.59 37.78
C ALA A 52 20.17 -16.21 38.67
N ILE A 53 19.98 -15.30 39.61
CA ILE A 53 20.92 -15.09 40.73
C ILE A 53 20.14 -15.21 42.03
N GLN A 54 20.36 -16.34 42.71
CA GLN A 54 20.06 -16.54 44.13
C GLN A 54 20.96 -15.64 44.98
N GLY A 55 20.40 -15.13 46.07
CA GLY A 55 21.08 -14.21 46.97
C GLY A 55 22.15 -14.84 47.85
N HIS A 56 23.04 -14.00 48.37
CA HIS A 56 23.63 -14.18 49.69
C HIS A 56 24.09 -12.83 50.26
N GLU A 57 23.65 -12.55 51.48
CA GLU A 57 24.20 -11.51 52.36
C GLU A 57 25.69 -11.77 52.61
N THR A 58 26.48 -10.70 52.70
CA THR A 58 27.22 -10.35 53.93
C THR A 58 27.91 -9.00 53.77
N ASN A 59 27.68 -8.14 54.77
CA ASN A 59 28.34 -6.86 55.00
C ASN A 59 29.78 -7.11 55.47
N PRO A 60 30.75 -6.27 55.07
CA PRO A 60 31.41 -5.50 56.13
C PRO A 60 31.72 -4.04 55.78
N VAL A 61 31.61 -3.22 56.83
CA VAL A 61 32.05 -1.83 56.97
C VAL A 61 33.55 -1.69 56.68
N ILE A 62 33.91 -0.79 55.77
CA ILE A 62 35.23 -0.14 55.73
C ILE A 62 35.04 1.35 55.41
N ASP A 63 35.39 2.18 56.41
CA ASP A 63 35.66 3.61 56.29
C ASP A 63 36.90 3.84 55.41
N ARG A 64 36.78 4.66 54.36
CA ARG A 64 37.86 5.50 53.84
C ARG A 64 37.38 6.55 52.84
N GLU A 65 37.29 7.77 53.37
CA GLU A 65 37.78 9.03 52.83
C GLU A 65 38.48 9.01 51.45
N VAL A 66 38.01 9.92 50.59
CA VAL A 66 38.76 10.87 49.73
C VAL A 66 38.02 11.04 48.40
N ALA A 67 37.43 12.22 48.24
CA ALA A 67 36.89 12.70 46.98
C ALA A 67 38.01 12.92 45.94
N PRO A 68 37.73 12.65 44.66
CA PRO A 68 38.21 13.52 43.60
C PRO A 68 37.02 14.09 42.83
N THR A 69 36.93 15.41 42.90
CA THR A 69 36.12 16.27 42.03
C THR A 69 36.35 15.89 40.57
N ALA A 70 35.41 15.16 39.97
CA ALA A 70 35.36 14.98 38.53
C ALA A 70 34.93 16.32 37.90
N PRO A 71 35.61 16.80 36.84
CA PRO A 71 35.11 17.94 36.09
C PRO A 71 33.78 17.54 35.44
N ARG A 72 32.69 18.16 35.90
CA ARG A 72 31.42 18.17 35.17
C ARG A 72 31.69 18.85 33.83
N LEU A 73 31.85 18.05 32.78
CA LEU A 73 31.59 18.50 31.42
C LEU A 73 30.11 18.87 31.37
N SER A 74 29.79 20.14 31.59
CA SER A 74 28.52 20.71 31.19
C SER A 74 28.48 20.65 29.66
N LEU A 75 27.94 19.55 29.12
CA LEU A 75 27.28 19.64 27.83
C LEU A 75 26.05 20.51 28.08
N GLU A 76 26.15 21.79 27.72
CA GLU A 76 24.98 22.61 27.44
C GLU A 76 24.08 21.78 26.53
N ALA A 77 22.92 21.40 27.06
CA ALA A 77 21.83 20.92 26.25
C ALA A 77 21.60 21.98 25.15
N PRO A 78 21.55 21.60 23.87
CA PRO A 78 21.14 22.54 22.85
C PRO A 78 19.79 23.10 23.29
N ALA A 79 19.69 24.42 23.31
CA ALA A 79 18.42 25.09 23.52
C ALA A 79 17.39 24.43 22.60
N GLU A 80 16.30 23.92 23.18
CA GLU A 80 15.10 23.57 22.44
C GLU A 80 14.64 24.86 21.77
N THR A 81 15.13 25.09 20.56
CA THR A 81 14.46 25.97 19.61
C THR A 81 13.06 25.42 19.50
N ALA A 82 12.09 26.16 20.04
CA ALA A 82 10.70 25.98 19.72
C ALA A 82 10.56 26.17 18.21
N THR A 83 10.66 25.06 17.47
CA THR A 83 10.14 24.99 16.11
C THR A 83 8.66 25.30 16.23
N GLN A 84 8.26 26.42 15.59
CA GLN A 84 6.86 26.68 15.33
C GLN A 84 6.29 25.44 14.64
N ASP A 85 5.04 25.08 14.92
CA ASP A 85 4.29 24.06 14.19
C ASP A 85 4.28 24.45 12.69
N GLU A 86 5.35 24.14 11.97
CA GLU A 86 5.40 24.20 10.53
C GLU A 86 4.54 23.05 10.06
N GLU A 87 3.45 23.42 9.37
CA GLU A 87 2.70 22.48 8.56
C GLU A 87 3.72 21.67 7.73
N PRO A 88 3.64 20.33 7.73
CA PRO A 88 4.61 19.50 7.03
C PRO A 88 4.85 20.07 5.64
N ALA A 89 6.10 20.38 5.32
CA ALA A 89 6.46 20.85 4.00
C ALA A 89 5.92 19.84 2.99
N THR A 90 4.90 20.23 2.22
CA THR A 90 4.53 19.47 1.04
C THR A 90 5.74 19.49 0.10
N PRO A 91 6.10 18.36 -0.51
CA PRO A 91 7.28 18.26 -1.34
C PRO A 91 7.22 19.38 -2.38
N SER A 92 8.30 20.15 -2.51
CA SER A 92 8.36 21.15 -3.58
C SER A 92 8.33 20.40 -4.91
N SER A 93 7.56 20.90 -5.88
CA SER A 93 7.33 20.24 -7.18
C SER A 93 8.60 19.83 -7.92
N ASP A 94 9.73 20.43 -7.56
CA ASP A 94 11.01 20.33 -8.24
C ASP A 94 11.80 19.05 -7.84
N GLU A 95 11.41 18.37 -6.76
CA GLU A 95 12.11 17.16 -6.27
C GLU A 95 11.97 15.93 -7.20
N TRP A 96 11.00 15.92 -8.12
CA TRP A 96 10.74 14.79 -9.00
C TRP A 96 11.15 15.00 -10.46
N ASP A 97 11.91 16.05 -10.77
CA ASP A 97 12.29 16.38 -12.16
C ASP A 97 13.09 15.28 -12.87
N ASP A 98 13.88 14.49 -12.13
CA ASP A 98 14.67 13.38 -12.68
C ASP A 98 13.88 12.05 -12.73
N ASN A 99 12.67 11.99 -12.19
CA ASN A 99 11.84 10.78 -12.19
C ASN A 99 11.03 10.70 -13.51
N PRO A 100 11.08 9.60 -14.28
CA PRO A 100 10.27 9.43 -15.49
C PRO A 100 8.76 9.44 -15.23
N LEU A 101 8.34 9.30 -13.97
CA LEU A 101 6.96 9.42 -13.52
C LEU A 101 6.71 10.72 -12.71
N GLY A 102 7.69 11.63 -12.65
CA GLY A 102 7.63 12.84 -11.82
C GLY A 102 6.42 13.71 -12.13
N ASP A 103 6.10 13.92 -13.41
CA ASP A 103 4.89 14.63 -13.83
C ASP A 103 3.61 13.95 -13.33
N LEU A 104 3.58 12.62 -13.29
CA LEU A 104 2.43 11.88 -12.79
C LEU A 104 2.29 12.04 -11.28
N LEU A 105 3.39 11.93 -10.54
CA LEU A 105 3.43 12.09 -9.09
C LEU A 105 3.04 13.52 -8.67
N ARG A 106 3.58 14.54 -9.35
CA ARG A 106 3.14 15.94 -9.20
C ARG A 106 1.63 16.08 -9.35
N ASN A 107 1.09 15.56 -10.46
CA ASN A 107 -0.35 15.62 -10.72
C ASN A 107 -1.21 14.87 -9.68
N ILE A 108 -0.67 13.89 -8.97
CA ILE A 108 -1.36 13.18 -7.88
C ILE A 108 -1.33 14.05 -6.63
N VAL A 109 -0.16 14.57 -6.26
CA VAL A 109 0.04 15.44 -5.09
C VAL A 109 -0.75 16.74 -5.19
N ASP A 110 -0.80 17.36 -6.37
CA ASP A 110 -1.57 18.58 -6.60
C ASP A 110 -3.08 18.38 -6.40
N LYS A 111 -3.58 17.15 -6.63
CA LYS A 111 -5.01 16.82 -6.50
C LYS A 111 -5.39 16.31 -5.11
N ASP A 112 -4.45 15.70 -4.39
CA ASP A 112 -4.68 15.06 -3.09
C ASP A 112 -3.50 15.38 -2.17
N LYS A 113 -3.67 16.45 -1.37
CA LYS A 113 -2.62 16.95 -0.47
C LYS A 113 -2.19 15.90 0.56
N ASN A 114 -3.12 15.10 1.07
CA ASN A 114 -2.83 14.08 2.08
C ASN A 114 -1.96 12.96 1.49
N VAL A 115 -2.25 12.56 0.25
CA VAL A 115 -1.36 11.66 -0.51
C VAL A 115 0.02 12.28 -0.73
N GLY A 116 0.09 13.59 -0.99
CA GLY A 116 1.36 14.30 -1.10
C GLY A 116 2.18 14.31 0.18
N THR A 117 1.57 14.61 1.32
CA THR A 117 2.23 14.57 2.63
C THR A 117 2.70 13.15 2.96
N PHE A 118 1.91 12.13 2.64
CA PHE A 118 2.33 10.74 2.78
C PHE A 118 3.57 10.42 1.94
N LEU A 119 3.55 10.76 0.65
CA LEU A 119 4.67 10.49 -0.26
C LEU A 119 5.95 11.19 0.19
N TYR A 120 5.85 12.44 0.65
CA TYR A 120 6.99 13.14 1.23
C TYR A 120 7.65 12.33 2.35
N TYR A 121 6.89 11.91 3.35
CA TYR A 121 7.46 11.11 4.43
C TYR A 121 7.94 9.73 4.01
N TYR A 122 7.22 9.09 3.10
CA TYR A 122 7.53 7.75 2.60
C TYR A 122 8.83 7.71 1.79
N GLU A 123 9.14 8.76 1.03
CA GLU A 123 10.33 8.83 0.19
C GLU A 123 11.58 9.35 0.93
N HIS A 124 11.40 9.94 2.13
CA HIS A 124 12.47 10.59 2.87
C HIS A 124 12.93 9.82 4.11
N VAL A 125 14.23 9.90 4.41
CA VAL A 125 14.79 9.35 5.65
C VAL A 125 14.50 10.32 6.80
N LEU A 126 13.63 9.91 7.72
CA LEU A 126 13.20 10.74 8.86
C LEU A 126 14.18 10.61 10.03
N LEU A 127 15.22 11.45 10.03
CA LEU A 127 16.28 11.40 11.05
C LEU A 127 15.86 12.04 12.37
N ASP A 128 15.06 13.09 12.33
CA ASP A 128 14.61 13.79 13.52
C ASP A 128 13.37 13.13 14.15
N ARG A 129 13.06 13.54 15.37
CA ARG A 129 11.92 12.98 16.13
C ARG A 129 10.60 13.63 15.75
N GLU A 130 10.63 14.87 15.27
CA GLU A 130 9.44 15.66 14.99
C GLU A 130 8.76 15.16 13.72
N SER A 131 9.49 15.01 12.62
CA SER A 131 9.01 14.43 11.37
C SER A 131 8.51 13.00 11.54
N ARG A 132 9.17 12.18 12.37
CA ARG A 132 8.65 10.84 12.70
C ARG A 132 7.31 10.89 13.41
N LYS A 133 7.15 11.76 14.41
CA LYS A 133 5.86 11.94 15.09
C LYS A 133 4.78 12.46 14.15
N GLN A 134 5.13 13.36 13.22
CA GLN A 134 4.19 13.88 12.23
C GLN A 134 3.77 12.78 11.25
N TYR A 135 4.69 11.93 10.81
CA TYR A 135 4.39 10.77 9.97
C TYR A 135 3.53 9.73 10.70
N GLU A 136 3.86 9.38 11.94
CA GLU A 136 3.05 8.49 12.79
C GLU A 136 1.64 9.05 13.05
N LYS A 137 1.53 10.37 13.26
CA LYS A 137 0.22 11.04 13.36
C LYS A 137 -0.58 10.88 12.07
N LEU A 138 0.04 11.04 10.91
CA LEU A 138 -0.60 10.81 9.61
C LEU A 138 -1.04 9.35 9.46
N LEU A 139 -0.16 8.38 9.76
CA LEU A 139 -0.45 6.95 9.63
C LEU A 139 -1.52 6.43 10.58
N SER A 140 -1.82 7.14 11.68
CA SER A 140 -2.90 6.81 12.61
C SER A 140 -4.18 7.60 12.37
N ASP A 141 -4.22 8.49 11.38
CA ASP A 141 -5.35 9.37 11.12
C ASP A 141 -6.52 8.62 10.48
N GLN A 142 -7.61 8.49 11.24
CA GLN A 142 -8.83 7.81 10.77
C GLN A 142 -9.57 8.60 9.68
N THR A 143 -9.35 9.91 9.57
CA THR A 143 -9.90 10.69 8.45
C THR A 143 -9.24 10.30 7.14
N MET A 144 -7.91 10.11 7.17
CA MET A 144 -7.15 9.59 6.03
C MET A 144 -7.59 8.15 5.67
N TYR A 145 -7.91 7.30 6.66
CA TYR A 145 -8.47 5.97 6.39
C TYR A 145 -9.80 6.05 5.62
N ALA A 146 -10.68 6.96 6.01
CA ALA A 146 -11.96 7.18 5.33
C ALA A 146 -11.77 7.70 3.89
N GLU A 147 -10.83 8.62 3.67
CA GLU A 147 -10.49 9.14 2.35
C GLU A 147 -9.87 8.08 1.44
N VAL A 148 -8.95 7.27 1.96
CA VAL A 148 -8.35 6.14 1.26
C VAL A 148 -9.42 5.13 0.87
N LYS A 149 -10.27 4.75 1.83
CA LYS A 149 -11.42 3.86 1.59
C LYS A 149 -12.31 4.42 0.47
N GLN A 150 -12.68 5.69 0.55
CA GLN A 150 -13.53 6.32 -0.46
C GLN A 150 -12.88 6.28 -1.85
N GLY A 151 -11.59 6.62 -1.94
CA GLY A 151 -10.86 6.61 -3.20
C GLY A 151 -10.65 5.21 -3.81
N LEU A 152 -10.54 4.18 -2.97
CA LEU A 152 -10.43 2.78 -3.42
C LEU A 152 -11.78 2.17 -3.80
N LEU A 153 -12.86 2.56 -3.11
CA LEU A 153 -14.21 2.07 -3.39
C LEU A 153 -14.85 2.74 -4.60
N HIS A 154 -14.63 4.03 -4.77
CA HIS A 154 -15.32 4.84 -5.77
C HIS A 154 -14.31 5.59 -6.65
N PRO A 155 -13.61 4.89 -7.56
CA PRO A 155 -12.78 5.58 -8.54
C PRO A 155 -13.67 6.52 -9.37
N GLY A 156 -13.22 7.76 -9.57
CA GLY A 156 -13.98 8.78 -10.32
C GLY A 156 -14.11 8.44 -11.81
N GLU A 157 -13.34 7.47 -12.30
CA GLU A 157 -13.31 7.04 -13.69
C GLU A 157 -14.02 5.69 -13.92
N THR A 158 -14.67 5.55 -15.08
CA THR A 158 -15.25 4.26 -15.52
C THR A 158 -14.27 3.39 -16.32
N ARG A 159 -13.12 3.97 -16.70
CA ARG A 159 -12.04 3.32 -17.42
C ARG A 159 -10.73 3.54 -16.70
N GLU A 160 -9.84 2.57 -16.84
CA GLU A 160 -8.54 2.65 -16.20
C GLU A 160 -7.68 3.74 -16.81
N THR A 161 -7.10 4.57 -15.95
CA THR A 161 -6.09 5.57 -16.31
C THR A 161 -4.82 5.28 -15.54
N LEU A 162 -3.66 5.61 -16.11
CA LEU A 162 -2.37 5.44 -15.43
C LEU A 162 -2.32 6.25 -14.13
N GLN A 163 -2.85 7.48 -14.13
CA GLN A 163 -2.92 8.34 -12.95
C GLN A 163 -3.79 7.69 -11.87
N GLY A 164 -5.01 7.27 -12.19
CA GLY A 164 -5.91 6.63 -11.23
C GLY A 164 -5.33 5.34 -10.65
N ASN A 165 -4.64 4.55 -11.47
CA ASN A 165 -3.94 3.35 -11.01
C ASN A 165 -2.85 3.70 -9.98
N MET A 166 -1.98 4.66 -10.32
CA MET A 166 -0.90 5.09 -9.43
C MET A 166 -1.44 5.68 -8.12
N THR A 167 -2.48 6.51 -8.18
CA THR A 167 -3.13 7.04 -6.97
C THR A 167 -3.64 5.92 -6.07
N ARG A 168 -4.25 4.88 -6.62
CA ARG A 168 -4.73 3.74 -5.81
C ARG A 168 -3.58 2.91 -5.24
N MET A 169 -2.49 2.73 -5.97
CA MET A 169 -1.29 2.07 -5.45
C MET A 169 -0.71 2.82 -4.25
N VAL A 170 -0.53 4.14 -4.35
CA VAL A 170 -0.04 4.96 -3.23
C VAL A 170 -0.98 4.88 -2.02
N LYS A 171 -2.30 4.85 -2.25
CA LYS A 171 -3.29 4.66 -1.17
C LYS A 171 -3.17 3.29 -0.49
N ILE A 172 -2.85 2.23 -1.24
CA ILE A 172 -2.58 0.90 -0.67
C ILE A 172 -1.25 0.90 0.11
N ASP A 173 -0.23 1.58 -0.40
CA ASP A 173 1.06 1.71 0.29
C ASP A 173 0.92 2.48 1.61
N TYR A 174 0.07 3.51 1.65
CA TYR A 174 -0.29 4.18 2.91
C TYR A 174 -0.88 3.20 3.94
N LEU A 175 -1.83 2.35 3.55
CA LEU A 175 -2.40 1.34 4.46
C LEU A 175 -1.36 0.30 4.89
N ARG A 176 -0.44 -0.06 3.99
CA ARG A 176 0.66 -1.00 4.28
C ARG A 176 1.60 -0.42 5.34
N GLU A 177 2.05 0.82 5.18
CA GLU A 177 2.95 1.47 6.15
C GLU A 177 2.26 1.63 7.51
N ALA A 178 0.98 2.02 7.51
CA ALA A 178 0.18 2.12 8.73
C ALA A 178 0.03 0.77 9.46
N LEU A 179 -0.01 -0.36 8.74
CA LEU A 179 -0.04 -1.72 9.33
C LEU A 179 1.33 -2.20 9.79
N VAL A 180 2.41 -1.80 9.12
CA VAL A 180 3.78 -2.17 9.50
C VAL A 180 4.20 -1.48 10.79
N TRP A 181 3.67 -0.29 11.07
CA TRP A 181 3.88 0.40 12.33
C TRP A 181 3.12 -0.29 13.48
N GLY A 182 3.81 -1.18 14.20
CA GLY A 182 3.22 -2.00 15.25
C GLY A 182 2.65 -1.27 16.47
N GLU A 183 3.03 0.00 16.69
CA GLU A 183 2.49 0.85 17.77
C GLU A 183 1.32 1.74 17.31
N ASN A 184 0.82 1.56 16.08
CA ASN A 184 -0.27 2.37 15.55
C ASN A 184 -1.52 2.27 16.44
N PRO A 185 -1.95 3.36 17.11
CA PRO A 185 -3.12 3.32 18.00
C PRO A 185 -4.43 3.05 17.25
N SER A 186 -4.46 3.24 15.93
CA SER A 186 -5.63 3.03 15.07
C SER A 186 -5.56 1.69 14.33
N HIS A 187 -4.74 0.73 14.77
CA HIS A 187 -4.53 -0.55 14.08
C HIS A 187 -5.84 -1.34 13.83
N GLU A 188 -6.73 -1.45 14.82
CA GLU A 188 -8.01 -2.15 14.63
C GLU A 188 -8.93 -1.43 13.64
N ALA A 189 -9.01 -0.10 13.72
CA ALA A 189 -9.78 0.70 12.77
C ALA A 189 -9.23 0.58 11.33
N LEU A 190 -7.91 0.41 11.19
CA LEU A 190 -7.25 0.17 9.91
C LEU A 190 -7.62 -1.19 9.33
N LEU A 191 -7.55 -2.26 10.12
CA LEU A 191 -7.97 -3.60 9.72
C LEU A 191 -9.46 -3.64 9.34
N ASP A 192 -10.33 -2.99 10.13
CA ASP A 192 -11.75 -2.83 9.82
C ASP A 192 -11.97 -2.11 8.48
N THR A 193 -11.16 -1.09 8.21
CA THR A 193 -11.21 -0.34 6.94
C THR A 193 -10.87 -1.24 5.76
N ILE A 194 -9.81 -2.06 5.87
CA ILE A 194 -9.40 -3.00 4.83
C ILE A 194 -10.48 -4.04 4.56
N GLU A 195 -11.07 -4.64 5.60
CA GLU A 195 -12.16 -5.60 5.45
C GLU A 195 -13.37 -4.99 4.73
N GLN A 196 -13.76 -3.78 5.11
CA GLN A 196 -14.86 -3.07 4.46
C GLN A 196 -14.57 -2.83 2.98
N ILE A 197 -13.33 -2.50 2.61
CA ILE A 197 -12.94 -2.34 1.20
C ILE A 197 -13.03 -3.67 0.46
N LEU A 198 -12.57 -4.77 1.07
CA LEU A 198 -12.62 -6.10 0.48
C LEU A 198 -14.04 -6.57 0.21
N LEU A 199 -14.93 -6.39 1.18
CA LEU A 199 -16.32 -6.88 1.15
C LEU A 199 -17.29 -5.95 0.38
N ALA A 200 -16.88 -4.74 0.04
CA ALA A 200 -17.72 -3.84 -0.76
C ALA A 200 -17.85 -4.33 -2.22
N ASP A 201 -19.08 -4.49 -2.70
CA ASP A 201 -19.38 -4.75 -4.11
C ASP A 201 -19.41 -3.43 -4.89
N ASN A 202 -18.22 -2.97 -5.27
CA ASN A 202 -18.03 -1.72 -6.01
C ASN A 202 -17.85 -1.92 -7.53
N PHE A 203 -18.35 -3.02 -8.08
CA PHE A 203 -18.33 -3.28 -9.52
C PHE A 203 -19.63 -2.82 -10.18
N THR A 204 -19.59 -1.70 -10.91
CA THR A 204 -20.76 -1.22 -11.67
C THR A 204 -20.81 -1.81 -13.07
N GLU A 205 -21.98 -1.83 -13.71
CA GLU A 205 -22.13 -2.34 -15.09
C GLU A 205 -21.37 -1.51 -16.12
N GLU A 206 -21.22 -0.20 -15.86
CA GLU A 206 -20.59 0.78 -16.74
C GLU A 206 -19.06 0.68 -16.77
N MET A 207 -18.45 0.01 -15.78
CA MET A 207 -17.00 -0.16 -15.70
C MET A 207 -16.46 -1.02 -16.84
N GLY A 208 -15.44 -0.51 -17.53
CA GLY A 208 -14.67 -1.25 -18.51
C GLY A 208 -13.88 -2.41 -17.87
N THR A 209 -13.52 -3.41 -18.67
CA THR A 209 -12.77 -4.59 -18.21
C THR A 209 -11.48 -4.24 -17.48
N ASP A 210 -10.73 -3.25 -17.97
CA ASP A 210 -9.45 -2.84 -17.37
C ASP A 210 -9.65 -2.24 -15.96
N MET A 211 -10.70 -1.44 -15.76
CA MET A 211 -11.04 -0.88 -14.44
C MET A 211 -11.45 -1.99 -13.47
N ARG A 212 -12.27 -2.95 -13.92
CA ARG A 212 -12.65 -4.11 -13.08
C ARG A 212 -11.44 -4.94 -12.67
N LEU A 213 -10.49 -5.15 -13.60
CA LEU A 213 -9.25 -5.86 -13.30
C LEU A 213 -8.36 -5.08 -12.31
N SER A 214 -8.29 -3.75 -12.46
CA SER A 214 -7.58 -2.87 -11.53
C SER A 214 -8.19 -2.97 -10.11
N ILE A 215 -9.51 -2.86 -9.97
CA ILE A 215 -10.20 -3.03 -8.68
C ILE A 215 -9.97 -4.43 -8.08
N ALA A 216 -10.03 -5.48 -8.90
CA ALA A 216 -9.75 -6.85 -8.44
C ALA A 216 -8.30 -7.00 -7.95
N THR A 217 -7.33 -6.37 -8.63
CA THR A 217 -5.92 -6.35 -8.23
C THR A 217 -5.74 -5.61 -6.91
N ASN A 218 -6.41 -4.47 -6.72
CA ASN A 218 -6.38 -3.74 -5.45
C ASN A 218 -6.93 -4.59 -4.30
N LYS A 219 -8.06 -5.30 -4.52
CA LYS A 219 -8.59 -6.24 -3.53
C LYS A 219 -7.62 -7.39 -3.24
N MET A 220 -6.88 -7.87 -4.23
CA MET A 220 -5.85 -8.90 -4.01
C MET A 220 -4.71 -8.38 -3.12
N GLU A 221 -4.18 -7.18 -3.37
CA GLU A 221 -3.14 -6.58 -2.54
C GLU A 221 -3.62 -6.32 -1.10
N LEU A 222 -4.84 -5.82 -0.95
CA LEU A 222 -5.47 -5.59 0.36
C LEU A 222 -5.70 -6.90 1.13
N TYR A 223 -6.10 -7.97 0.44
CA TYR A 223 -6.25 -9.29 1.07
C TYR A 223 -4.88 -9.83 1.49
N ALA A 224 -3.83 -9.64 0.69
CA ALA A 224 -2.48 -10.05 1.05
C ALA A 224 -1.99 -9.33 2.32
N LEU A 225 -2.23 -8.02 2.43
CA LEU A 225 -1.97 -7.26 3.65
C LEU A 225 -2.73 -7.84 4.85
N LEU A 226 -4.03 -8.07 4.69
CA LEU A 226 -4.86 -8.61 5.77
C LEU A 226 -4.40 -10.02 6.18
N PHE A 227 -4.02 -10.86 5.22
CA PHE A 227 -3.53 -12.21 5.46
C PHE A 227 -2.22 -12.22 6.25
N ASP A 228 -1.30 -11.31 5.94
CA ASP A 228 0.02 -11.23 6.59
C ASP A 228 -0.08 -10.70 8.03
N HIS A 229 -0.99 -9.76 8.29
CA HIS A 229 -1.10 -9.08 9.59
C HIS A 229 -2.20 -9.64 10.50
N ALA A 230 -3.28 -10.20 9.94
CA ALA A 230 -4.42 -10.73 10.66
C ALA A 230 -5.07 -11.93 9.92
N PRO A 231 -4.41 -13.10 9.89
CA PRO A 231 -4.85 -14.25 9.10
C PRO A 231 -6.26 -14.77 9.46
N GLU A 232 -6.65 -14.68 10.73
CA GLU A 232 -8.01 -15.04 11.17
C GLU A 232 -9.07 -14.11 10.57
N ARG A 233 -8.77 -12.82 10.49
CA ARG A 233 -9.62 -11.81 9.86
C ARG A 233 -9.71 -12.01 8.34
N ALA A 234 -8.60 -12.33 7.68
CA ALA A 234 -8.59 -12.69 6.27
C ALA A 234 -9.45 -13.94 5.97
N ALA A 235 -9.43 -14.96 6.84
CA ALA A 235 -10.33 -16.10 6.75
C ALA A 235 -11.80 -15.69 6.99
N GLY A 236 -12.04 -14.76 7.91
CA GLY A 236 -13.34 -14.14 8.16
C GLY A 236 -13.93 -13.47 6.92
N VAL A 237 -13.12 -12.73 6.16
CA VAL A 237 -13.53 -12.11 4.87
C VAL A 237 -14.00 -13.16 3.87
N VAL A 238 -13.31 -14.30 3.76
CA VAL A 238 -13.73 -15.41 2.89
C VAL A 238 -15.09 -15.95 3.32
N GLN A 239 -15.30 -16.14 4.63
CA GLN A 239 -16.61 -16.60 5.13
C GLN A 239 -17.71 -15.59 4.89
N ALA A 240 -17.44 -14.30 5.12
CA ALA A 240 -18.40 -13.21 4.94
C ALA A 240 -18.77 -12.99 3.46
N ALA A 241 -17.90 -13.33 2.52
CA ALA A 241 -18.17 -13.23 1.09
C ALA A 241 -19.11 -14.33 0.57
N LYS A 242 -19.35 -15.41 1.32
CA LYS A 242 -20.19 -16.54 0.87
C LYS A 242 -21.62 -16.10 0.58
N GLY A 243 -22.15 -16.55 -0.56
CA GLY A 243 -23.48 -16.19 -1.04
C GLY A 243 -23.58 -14.77 -1.63
N THR A 244 -22.49 -14.00 -1.63
CA THR A 244 -22.45 -12.66 -2.25
C THR A 244 -21.96 -12.74 -3.69
N ARG A 245 -22.08 -11.63 -4.44
CA ARG A 245 -21.49 -11.50 -5.78
C ARG A 245 -19.97 -11.56 -5.80
N LEU A 246 -19.33 -11.35 -4.64
CA LEU A 246 -17.87 -11.34 -4.49
C LEU A 246 -17.29 -12.71 -4.14
N GLU A 247 -18.11 -13.71 -3.78
CA GLU A 247 -17.66 -15.03 -3.30
C GLU A 247 -16.54 -15.61 -4.18
N ALA A 248 -16.82 -15.76 -5.48
CA ALA A 248 -15.87 -16.35 -6.43
C ALA A 248 -14.56 -15.55 -6.56
N LEU A 249 -14.62 -14.22 -6.46
CA LEU A 249 -13.43 -13.37 -6.55
C LEU A 249 -12.58 -13.49 -5.28
N ILE A 250 -13.20 -13.41 -4.11
CA ILE A 250 -12.52 -13.50 -2.81
C ILE A 250 -11.92 -14.91 -2.62
N ASP A 251 -12.64 -15.96 -2.99
CA ASP A 251 -12.12 -17.33 -2.99
C ASP A 251 -10.91 -17.47 -3.91
N PHE A 252 -10.97 -16.91 -5.12
CA PHE A 252 -9.84 -16.93 -6.05
C PHE A 252 -8.61 -16.21 -5.48
N ILE A 253 -8.80 -15.02 -4.90
CA ILE A 253 -7.72 -14.22 -4.28
C ILE A 253 -7.08 -15.00 -3.13
N ALA A 254 -7.89 -15.51 -2.20
CA ALA A 254 -7.42 -16.25 -1.03
C ALA A 254 -6.59 -17.47 -1.42
N ASN A 255 -7.08 -18.26 -2.40
CA ASN A 255 -6.37 -19.43 -2.91
C ASN A 255 -5.06 -19.04 -3.61
N SER A 256 -5.05 -17.95 -4.38
CA SER A 256 -3.86 -17.47 -5.09
C SER A 256 -2.75 -17.07 -4.12
N ILE A 257 -3.10 -16.35 -3.04
CA ILE A 257 -2.15 -15.92 -2.02
C ILE A 257 -1.63 -17.10 -1.21
N ALA A 258 -2.49 -18.03 -0.79
CA ALA A 258 -2.08 -19.25 -0.11
C ALA A 258 -1.11 -20.09 -0.94
N GLN A 259 -1.39 -20.24 -2.25
CA GLN A 259 -0.51 -20.97 -3.16
C GLN A 259 0.83 -20.27 -3.35
N ARG A 260 0.85 -18.94 -3.46
CA ARG A 260 2.07 -18.15 -3.54
C ARG A 260 2.96 -18.36 -2.31
N ARG A 261 2.39 -18.28 -1.11
CA ARG A 261 3.12 -18.52 0.15
C ARG A 261 3.69 -19.92 0.24
N LYS A 262 2.93 -20.93 -0.19
CA LYS A 262 3.41 -22.31 -0.25
C LYS A 262 4.62 -22.45 -1.19
N ASN A 263 4.58 -21.81 -2.36
CA ASN A 263 5.68 -21.83 -3.32
C ASN A 263 6.92 -21.08 -2.79
N GLU A 264 6.73 -19.94 -2.12
CA GLU A 264 7.83 -19.16 -1.52
C GLU A 264 8.54 -19.98 -0.42
N LEU A 265 7.79 -20.69 0.42
CA LEU A 265 8.33 -21.56 1.46
C LEU A 265 9.10 -22.74 0.87
N SER A 266 8.60 -23.39 -0.19
CA SER A 266 9.31 -24.51 -0.82
C SER A 266 10.64 -24.07 -1.44
N LEU A 267 10.65 -22.91 -2.11
CA LEU A 267 11.87 -22.36 -2.69
C LEU A 267 12.89 -21.94 -1.61
N ALA A 268 12.44 -21.37 -0.49
CA ALA A 268 13.33 -21.01 0.61
C ALA A 268 14.03 -22.22 1.24
N THR A 269 13.36 -23.39 1.26
CA THR A 269 13.95 -24.65 1.75
C THR A 269 14.91 -25.31 0.75
N GLU A 270 14.71 -25.12 -0.55
CA GLU A 270 15.58 -25.70 -1.60
C GLU A 270 16.93 -24.98 -1.74
N VAL A 271 17.00 -23.69 -1.38
CA VAL A 271 18.21 -22.85 -1.56
C VAL A 271 19.24 -22.99 -0.41
N ARG A 272 18.91 -23.70 0.68
CA ARG A 272 19.85 -23.98 1.78
C ARG A 272 20.32 -25.45 1.77
N PRO A 273 21.42 -25.78 1.07
CA PRO A 273 22.12 -27.07 1.22
C PRO A 273 22.89 -27.17 2.54
#